data_AF-A0A839A8J4-F1
#
_entry.id   AF-A0A839A8J4-F1
#
_cell.length_a   1.000
_cell.length_b   1.000
_cell.length_c   1.000
_cell.angle_alpha   90.00
_cell.angle_beta   90.00
_cell.angle_gamma   90.00
#
_symmetry.space_group_name_H-M   'P 1'
#
loop_
_entity.id
_entity.type
_entity.pdbx_description
1 polymer ?
#
loop_
_entity_poly.entity_id
_entity_poly.type
_entity_poly.pdbx_seq_one_letter_code
_entity_poly.pdbx_strand_id
1 'polypeptide(L)'
;MHVTIGNTTKPGGSFPVSEVFDYYECTNSLPQTDSSTPDDCAKAFRDILATYPDVHIVYIGYAVVTTVSFNVAKNAAEDSERIHIVDSQNVSFILILLFALLLEPREESF
;
A
#
# COMPACT_ATOMS: atom_id res chain seq x y z
N MET A 1 2.27 3.00 -5.69
CA MET A 1 1.05 3.65 -6.20
C MET A 1 1.45 4.90 -6.98
N HIS A 2 0.85 5.09 -8.15
CA HIS A 2 1.07 6.24 -9.01
C HIS A 2 -0.25 6.97 -9.26
N VAL A 3 -0.17 8.24 -9.66
CA VAL A 3 -1.31 9.06 -10.06
C VAL A 3 -1.07 9.56 -11.47
N THR A 4 -2.05 9.34 -12.34
CA THR A 4 -2.04 9.80 -13.73
C THR A 4 -2.92 11.05 -13.86
N ILE A 5 -2.29 12.16 -14.22
CA ILE A 5 -2.92 13.47 -14.44
C ILE A 5 -2.73 13.83 -15.92
N GLY A 6 -3.82 13.85 -16.69
CA GLY A 6 -3.77 13.93 -18.15
C GLY A 6 -2.96 12.76 -18.73
N ASN A 7 -1.86 13.08 -19.42
CA ASN A 7 -0.98 12.09 -20.04
C ASN A 7 0.28 11.79 -19.22
N THR A 8 0.33 12.26 -17.96
CA THR A 8 1.53 12.13 -17.12
C THR A 8 1.24 11.29 -15.88
N THR A 9 1.98 10.20 -15.72
CA THR A 9 1.96 9.35 -14.52
C THR A 9 3.09 9.74 -13.59
N LYS A 10 2.78 10.01 -12.33
CA LYS A 10 3.72 10.46 -11.29
C LYS A 10 3.62 9.59 -10.04
N PRO A 11 4.71 9.39 -9.27
CA PRO A 11 4.62 8.74 -7.97
C PRO A 11 3.67 9.48 -7.01
N GLY A 12 2.91 8.75 -6.20
CA GLY A 12 2.08 9.35 -5.16
C GLY A 12 2.93 10.20 -4.21
N GLY A 13 2.45 11.42 -3.90
CA GLY A 13 3.15 12.36 -3.00
C GLY A 13 4.30 13.15 -3.64
N SER A 14 4.61 12.95 -4.93
CA SER A 14 5.70 13.69 -5.61
C SER A 14 5.28 15.05 -6.17
N PHE A 15 4.04 15.49 -5.94
CA PHE A 15 3.46 16.72 -6.49
C PHE A 15 2.41 17.28 -5.50
N PRO A 16 2.11 18.58 -5.53
CA PRO A 16 1.16 19.18 -4.60
C PRO A 16 -0.26 18.67 -4.87
N VAL A 17 -1.01 18.38 -3.80
CA VAL A 17 -2.38 17.86 -3.92
C VAL A 17 -3.30 18.83 -4.68
N SER A 18 -3.02 20.14 -4.63
CA SER A 18 -3.77 21.16 -5.38
C SER A 18 -3.77 20.90 -6.88
N GLU A 19 -2.70 20.33 -7.43
CA GLU A 19 -2.59 20.01 -8.86
C GLU A 19 -3.69 19.05 -9.34
N VAL A 20 -4.18 18.16 -8.45
CA VAL A 20 -5.31 17.27 -8.74
C VAL A 20 -6.60 18.06 -8.94
N PHE A 21 -6.86 19.00 -8.04
CA PHE A 21 -8.07 19.81 -8.06
C PHE A 21 -8.03 20.80 -9.23
N ASP A 22 -6.89 21.47 -9.43
CA ASP A 22 -6.66 22.41 -10.53
C ASP A 22 -6.87 21.71 -11.90
N TYR A 23 -6.36 20.49 -12.05
CA TYR A 23 -6.55 19.69 -13.26
C TYR A 23 -8.03 19.39 -13.52
N TYR A 24 -8.77 18.96 -12.49
CA TYR A 24 -10.20 18.68 -12.62
C TYR A 24 -10.98 19.95 -12.95
N GLU A 25 -10.70 21.08 -12.29
CA GLU A 25 -11.37 22.36 -12.55
C GLU A 25 -11.13 22.85 -13.99
N CYS A 26 -9.92 22.68 -14.53
CA CYS A 26 -9.58 23.14 -15.87
C CYS A 26 -10.06 22.21 -16.98
N THR A 27 -10.14 20.89 -16.73
CA THR A 27 -10.35 19.88 -17.79
C THR A 27 -11.67 19.10 -17.65
N ASN A 28 -12.33 19.22 -16.48
CA ASN A 28 -13.47 18.40 -16.07
C ASN A 28 -13.22 16.88 -16.17
N SER A 29 -11.94 16.47 -16.13
CA SER A 29 -11.50 15.08 -16.22
C SER A 29 -10.89 14.66 -14.89
N LEU A 30 -11.26 13.48 -14.40
CA LEU A 30 -10.71 12.95 -13.16
C LEU A 30 -9.30 12.39 -13.39
N PRO A 31 -8.37 12.57 -12.44
CA PRO A 31 -7.13 11.82 -12.46
C PRO A 31 -7.41 10.32 -12.22
N GLN A 32 -6.46 9.49 -12.62
CA GLN A 32 -6.52 8.04 -12.37
C GLN A 32 -5.43 7.63 -11.40
N THR A 33 -5.66 6.55 -10.66
CA THR A 33 -4.68 5.97 -9.75
C THR A 33 -4.31 4.57 -10.18
N ASP A 34 -3.02 4.25 -10.04
CA ASP A 34 -2.46 2.95 -10.42
C ASP A 34 -1.78 2.29 -9.22
N SER A 35 -1.99 0.98 -9.11
CA SER A 35 -1.29 0.18 -8.11
C SER A 35 0.20 0.03 -8.44
N SER A 36 1.00 -0.43 -7.47
CA SER A 36 2.35 -0.93 -7.76
C SER A 36 2.26 -2.22 -8.59
N THR A 37 3.33 -2.58 -9.30
CA THR A 37 3.35 -3.83 -10.07
C THR A 37 3.61 -5.04 -9.16
N PRO A 38 3.24 -6.27 -9.59
CA PRO A 38 3.60 -7.49 -8.86
C PRO A 38 5.12 -7.62 -8.63
N ASP A 39 5.93 -7.23 -9.61
CA ASP A 39 7.38 -7.27 -9.51
C ASP A 39 7.92 -6.28 -8.47
N ASP A 40 7.35 -5.08 -8.37
CA ASP A 40 7.72 -4.10 -7.33
C ASP A 40 7.46 -4.67 -5.93
N CYS A 41 6.29 -5.29 -5.72
CA CYS A 41 5.93 -5.91 -4.45
C CYS A 41 6.84 -7.11 -4.13
N ALA A 42 7.07 -8.00 -5.09
CA ALA A 42 7.93 -9.16 -4.91
C ALA A 42 9.38 -8.75 -4.61
N LYS A 43 9.88 -7.71 -5.27
CA LYS A 43 11.20 -7.13 -4.99
C LYS A 43 11.27 -6.61 -3.55
N ALA A 44 10.29 -5.83 -3.10
CA ALA A 44 10.28 -5.29 -1.73
C ALA A 44 10.31 -6.42 -0.68
N PHE A 45 9.50 -7.46 -0.84
CA PHE A 45 9.52 -8.60 0.08
C PHE A 45 10.86 -9.35 0.07
N ARG A 46 11.43 -9.62 -1.11
CA ARG A 46 12.75 -10.27 -1.22
C ARG A 46 13.84 -9.45 -0.56
N ASP A 47 13.86 -8.14 -0.77
CA ASP A 47 14.88 -7.25 -0.19
C ASP A 47 14.81 -7.25 1.34
N ILE A 48 13.59 -7.23 1.92
CA ILE A 48 13.39 -7.31 3.38
C ILE A 48 13.87 -8.67 3.91
N LEU A 49 13.46 -9.79 3.30
CA LEU A 49 13.86 -11.13 3.75
C LEU A 49 15.36 -11.40 3.55
N ALA A 50 15.99 -10.79 2.54
CA ALA A 50 17.44 -10.87 2.34
C ALA A 50 18.21 -10.08 3.40
N THR A 51 17.67 -8.93 3.81
CA THR A 51 18.26 -8.07 4.85
C THR A 51 18.05 -8.65 6.25
N TYR A 52 16.90 -9.26 6.47
CA TYR A 52 16.47 -9.82 7.75
C TYR A 52 16.04 -11.28 7.56
N PRO A 53 16.98 -12.24 7.58
CA PRO A 53 16.72 -13.62 7.18
C PRO A 53 15.75 -14.37 8.11
N ASP A 54 15.59 -13.95 9.36
CA ASP A 54 14.79 -14.69 10.37
C ASP A 54 13.47 -14.00 10.73
N VAL A 55 13.02 -13.02 9.94
CA VAL A 55 11.77 -12.29 10.24
C VAL A 55 10.58 -12.84 9.45
N HIS A 56 9.40 -12.63 10.03
CA HIS A 56 8.15 -12.69 9.30
C HIS A 56 7.75 -11.27 8.87
N ILE A 57 7.19 -11.13 7.68
CA ILE A 57 6.62 -9.89 7.18
C ILE A 57 5.11 -9.95 7.40
N VAL A 58 4.55 -8.91 8.01
CA VAL A 58 3.09 -8.69 8.05
C VAL A 58 2.77 -7.48 7.17
N TYR A 59 2.16 -7.74 6.02
CA TYR A 59 1.68 -6.70 5.12
C TYR A 59 0.19 -6.42 5.42
N ILE A 60 -0.11 -5.19 5.82
CA ILE A 60 -1.47 -4.73 6.06
C ILE A 60 -1.87 -3.81 4.89
N GLY A 61 -2.74 -4.32 4.02
CA GLY A 61 -3.14 -3.64 2.80
C GLY A 61 -4.40 -2.81 2.93
N TYR A 62 -4.64 -1.93 1.97
CA TYR A 62 -5.95 -1.27 1.77
C TYR A 62 -7.06 -2.30 1.51
N ALA A 63 -8.29 -1.91 1.83
CA ALA A 63 -9.50 -2.68 1.57
C ALA A 63 -9.49 -3.27 0.16
N VAL A 64 -9.55 -4.61 0.03
CA VAL A 64 -9.50 -5.31 -1.26
C VAL A 64 -10.58 -4.83 -2.24
N VAL A 65 -11.73 -4.41 -1.73
CA VAL A 65 -12.86 -3.90 -2.53
C VAL A 65 -12.58 -2.54 -3.18
N THR A 66 -11.54 -1.83 -2.77
CA THR A 66 -11.21 -0.48 -3.25
C THR A 66 -10.00 -0.44 -4.19
N THR A 67 -9.19 -1.50 -4.23
CA THR A 67 -7.94 -1.50 -4.99
C THR A 67 -7.44 -2.90 -5.30
N VAL A 68 -6.79 -3.05 -6.45
CA VAL A 68 -6.07 -4.28 -6.82
C VAL A 68 -4.76 -4.47 -6.03
N SER A 69 -4.28 -3.43 -5.35
CA SER A 69 -3.00 -3.45 -4.61
C SER A 69 -2.90 -4.59 -3.60
N PHE A 70 -4.03 -4.93 -2.96
CA PHE A 70 -4.09 -6.05 -2.03
C PHE A 70 -3.77 -7.38 -2.74
N ASN A 71 -4.40 -7.63 -3.88
CA ASN A 71 -4.18 -8.86 -4.65
C ASN A 71 -2.79 -8.92 -5.28
N VAL A 72 -2.24 -7.77 -5.70
CA VAL A 72 -0.86 -7.67 -6.17
C VAL A 72 0.11 -8.13 -5.09
N ALA A 73 -0.02 -7.61 -3.86
CA ALA A 73 0.81 -8.02 -2.74
C ALA A 73 0.58 -9.49 -2.35
N LYS A 74 -0.68 -9.96 -2.37
CA LYS A 74 -1.03 -11.35 -2.11
C LYS A 74 -0.35 -12.33 -3.07
N ASN A 75 -0.40 -12.04 -4.37
CA ASN A 75 0.22 -12.89 -5.38
C ASN A 75 1.75 -12.86 -5.25
N ALA A 76 2.35 -11.70 -4.93
CA ALA A 76 3.78 -11.59 -4.69
C ALA A 76 4.26 -12.36 -3.44
N ALA A 77 3.33 -12.75 -2.55
CA ALA A 77 3.60 -13.49 -1.32
C ALA A 77 3.25 -14.99 -1.41
N GLU A 78 2.65 -15.45 -2.51
CA GLU A 78 2.01 -16.77 -2.63
C GLU A 78 2.92 -17.94 -2.24
N ASP A 79 4.21 -17.86 -2.61
CA ASP A 79 5.18 -18.93 -2.38
C ASP A 79 5.98 -18.79 -1.05
N SER A 80 5.58 -17.92 -0.13
CA SER A 80 6.33 -17.63 1.10
C SER A 80 5.50 -17.80 2.37
N GLU A 81 5.85 -18.79 3.19
CA GLU A 81 5.25 -19.01 4.53
C GLU A 81 5.58 -17.89 5.54
N ARG A 82 6.52 -17.00 5.20
CA ARG A 82 6.98 -15.92 6.09
C ARG A 82 6.32 -14.58 5.79
N ILE A 83 5.46 -14.50 4.78
CA ILE A 83 4.77 -13.27 4.41
C ILE A 83 3.28 -13.45 4.68
N HIS A 84 2.77 -12.69 5.65
CA HIS A 84 1.37 -12.70 6.05
C HIS A 84 0.67 -11.46 5.48
N ILE A 85 -0.43 -11.67 4.79
CA ILE A 85 -1.20 -10.61 4.13
C ILE A 85 -2.52 -10.41 4.86
N VAL A 86 -2.79 -9.19 5.31
CA VAL A 86 -3.99 -8.82 6.07
C VAL A 86 -4.78 -7.74 5.32
N ASP A 87 -6.04 -8.03 5.01
CA ASP A 87 -6.97 -7.03 4.50
C ASP A 87 -7.46 -6.17 5.67
N SER A 88 -7.06 -4.89 5.68
CA SER A 88 -7.49 -3.98 6.74
C SER A 88 -8.97 -3.63 6.67
N GLN A 89 -9.64 -3.88 5.54
CA GLN A 89 -10.99 -3.39 5.22
C GLN A 89 -11.12 -1.86 5.33
N ASN A 90 -10.00 -1.13 5.31
CA ASN A 90 -9.92 0.32 5.47
C ASN A 90 -8.93 0.95 4.47
N VAL A 91 -8.97 2.27 4.30
CA VAL A 91 -8.16 2.99 3.29
C VAL A 91 -7.39 4.20 3.80
N SER A 92 -7.80 4.81 4.92
CA SER A 92 -7.24 6.09 5.38
C SER A 92 -6.86 6.04 6.85
N PHE A 93 -7.33 6.98 7.67
CA PHE A 93 -6.88 7.15 9.06
C PHE A 93 -7.01 5.88 9.92
N ILE A 94 -8.06 5.08 9.70
CA ILE A 94 -8.27 3.83 10.44
C ILE A 94 -7.11 2.84 10.21
N LEU A 95 -6.48 2.85 9.03
CA LEU A 95 -5.30 2.02 8.77
C LEU A 95 -4.12 2.45 9.64
N ILE A 96 -3.88 3.76 9.78
CA ILE A 96 -2.81 4.30 10.63
C ILE A 96 -3.08 3.94 12.10
N LEU A 97 -4.32 4.07 12.56
CA LEU A 97 -4.71 3.70 13.92
C LEU A 97 -4.51 2.20 14.18
N LEU A 98 -4.83 1.34 13.20
CA LEU A 98 -4.61 -0.11 13.30
C LEU A 98 -3.13 -0.44 13.53
N PHE A 99 -2.22 0.22 12.79
CA PHE A 99 -0.78 0.07 13.01
C PHE A 99 -0.35 0.52 14.41
N ALA A 100 -0.86 1.67 14.88
CA ALA A 100 -0.53 2.18 16.21
C ALA A 100 -0.97 1.22 17.32
N LEU A 101 -2.18 0.66 17.24
CA LEU A 101 -2.71 -0.32 18.21
C LEU A 101 -1.98 -1.66 18.16
N LEU A 102 -1.51 -2.08 16.98
CA LEU A 102 -0.76 -3.33 16.83
C LEU A 102 0.64 -3.24 17.44
N LEU A 103 1.25 -2.06 17.38
CA LEU A 103 2.58 -1.79 17.91
C LEU A 103 2.57 -1.28 19.36
N GLU A 104 1.39 -1.05 19.93
CA GLU A 104 1.26 -0.66 21.33
C GLU A 104 1.75 -1.83 22.23
N PRO A 105 2.71 -1.58 23.14
CA PRO A 105 3.19 -2.61 24.04
C PRO A 105 2.03 -3.07 24.91
N ARG A 106 1.69 -4.36 24.83
CA ARG A 106 0.74 -4.96 25.76
C ARG A 106 1.47 -5.23 27.06
N GLU A 107 1.07 -4.57 28.13
CA GLU A 107 1.44 -4.97 29.49
C GLU A 107 0.99 -6.43 29.67
N GLU A 108 1.93 -7.35 29.81
CA GLU A 108 1.61 -8.73 30.19
C GLU A 108 1.12 -8.69 31.65
N SER A 109 -0.19 -8.73 31.82
CA SER A 109 -0.79 -8.98 33.13
C SER A 109 -0.50 -10.42 33.54
N PHE A 110 0.48 -10.60 34.44
CA PHE A 110 0.76 -11.83 35.19
C PHE A 110 -0.29 -12.12 36.26
#